data_AF-A0A3A3D859-F1
#
_entry.id   AF-A0A3A3D859-F1
#
_cell.length_a   1.000
_cell.length_b   1.000
_cell.length_c   1.000
_cell.angle_alpha   90.00
_cell.angle_beta   90.00
_cell.angle_gamma   90.00
#
_symmetry.space_group_name_H-M   'P 1'
#
loop_
_entity.id
_entity.type
_entity.pdbx_description
1 polymer ?
#
loop_
_entity_poly.entity_id
_entity_poly.type
_entity_poly.pdbx_seq_one_letter_code
_entity_poly.pdbx_strand_id
1 'polypeptide(L)' 'MINGDDLKAMRTQAGITQAQMASKLSCDRKTIINYELGVGEPKMGQLLKWLVICRVDIKPLTNQITKIREKIDSE' A
#
# COMPACT_ATOMS: atom_id res chain seq x y z
N MET A 1 8.17 11.09 -0.04
CA MET A 1 6.93 10.31 -0.08
C MET A 1 7.24 9.01 -0.81
N ILE A 2 6.53 7.91 -0.54
CA ILE A 2 6.77 6.61 -1.17
C ILE A 2 6.70 6.75 -2.70
N ASN A 3 7.73 6.29 -3.42
CA ASN A 3 7.83 6.41 -4.88
C ASN A 3 7.76 5.03 -5.58
N GLY A 4 7.89 5.02 -6.92
CA GLY A 4 7.82 3.80 -7.71
C GLY A 4 8.88 2.75 -7.38
N ASP A 5 10.10 3.18 -7.05
CA ASP A 5 11.19 2.28 -6.64
C ASP A 5 10.89 1.64 -5.28
N ASP A 6 10.33 2.40 -4.33
CA ASP A 6 9.88 1.88 -3.04
C ASP A 6 8.78 0.82 -3.23
N LEU A 7 7.79 1.09 -4.11
CA LEU A 7 6.72 0.14 -4.43
C LEU A 7 7.27 -1.17 -4.99
N LYS A 8 8.21 -1.06 -5.93
CA LYS A 8 8.88 -2.21 -6.53
C LYS A 8 9.67 -3.00 -5.49
N ALA A 9 10.45 -2.32 -4.65
CA ALA A 9 11.26 -2.94 -3.60
C ALA A 9 10.40 -3.70 -2.58
N MET A 10 9.29 -3.10 -2.11
CA MET A 10 8.35 -3.76 -1.21
C MET A 10 7.75 -5.02 -1.85
N ARG A 11 7.32 -4.92 -3.11
CA ARG A 11 6.72 -6.06 -3.82
C ARG A 11 7.74 -7.20 -4.01
N THR A 12 8.96 -6.88 -4.44
CA THR A 12 9.99 -7.89 -4.69
C THR A 12 10.47 -8.54 -3.40
N GLN A 13 10.63 -7.78 -2.31
CA GLN A 13 10.96 -8.31 -0.99
C GLN A 13 9.87 -9.28 -0.48
N ALA A 14 8.60 -9.00 -0.80
CA ALA A 14 7.49 -9.90 -0.49
C ALA A 14 7.40 -11.14 -1.40
N GLY A 15 8.28 -11.27 -2.41
CA GLY A 15 8.28 -12.40 -3.36
C GLY A 15 7.10 -12.39 -4.34
N ILE A 16 6.51 -11.21 -4.60
CA ILE A 16 5.29 -11.07 -5.39
C ILE A 16 5.65 -10.58 -6.80
N THR A 17 5.06 -11.16 -7.85
CA THR A 17 5.21 -10.65 -9.22
C THR A 17 4.26 -9.49 -9.51
N GLN A 18 4.53 -8.69 -10.54
CA GLN A 18 3.62 -7.61 -10.95
C GLN A 18 2.20 -8.12 -11.27
N ALA A 19 2.09 -9.31 -11.89
CA ALA A 19 0.79 -9.92 -12.20
C ALA A 19 0.04 -10.37 -10.93
N GLN A 20 0.75 -10.94 -9.95
CA GLN A 20 0.17 -11.32 -8.67
C GLN A 20 -0.28 -10.10 -7.86
N MET A 21 0.51 -9.02 -7.85
CA MET A 21 0.13 -7.77 -7.21
C MET A 21 -1.12 -7.17 -7.87
N ALA A 22 -1.17 -7.14 -9.20
CA ALA A 22 -2.32 -6.67 -9.96
C ALA A 22 -3.59 -7.45 -9.62
N SER A 23 -3.50 -8.77 -9.56
CA SER A 23 -4.60 -9.64 -9.14
C SER A 23 -5.08 -9.33 -7.72
N LYS A 24 -4.16 -9.17 -6.76
CA LYS A 24 -4.48 -8.84 -5.35
C LYS A 24 -5.09 -7.44 -5.19
N LEU A 25 -4.73 -6.49 -6.06
CA LEU A 25 -5.27 -5.14 -6.07
C LEU A 25 -6.48 -4.96 -7.00
N SER A 26 -6.89 -6.02 -7.69
CA SER A 26 -7.98 -6.02 -8.68
C SER A 26 -7.82 -4.91 -9.73
N CYS A 27 -6.62 -4.82 -10.31
CA CYS A 27 -6.30 -3.89 -11.39
C CYS A 27 -5.47 -4.58 -12.49
N ASP A 28 -5.23 -3.87 -13.58
CA ASP A 28 -4.41 -4.38 -14.67
C ASP A 28 -2.93 -4.41 -14.30
N ARG A 29 -2.20 -5.39 -14.85
CA ARG A 29 -0.74 -5.46 -14.69
C ARG A 29 -0.04 -4.18 -15.14
N LYS A 30 -0.55 -3.51 -16.18
CA LYS A 30 -0.01 -2.23 -16.68
C LYS A 30 -0.10 -1.14 -15.62
N THR A 31 -1.14 -1.14 -14.78
CA THR A 31 -1.29 -0.20 -13.67
C THR A 31 -0.16 -0.36 -12.66
N ILE A 32 0.19 -1.60 -12.31
CA ILE A 32 1.33 -1.90 -11.43
C ILE A 32 2.66 -1.42 -12.02
N ILE A 33 2.87 -1.66 -13.32
CA ILE A 33 4.07 -1.18 -14.03
C ILE A 33 4.15 0.35 -13.98
N ASN A 34 3.05 1.05 -14.27
CA ASN A 34 3.01 2.52 -14.25
C ASN A 34 3.31 3.08 -12.85
N TYR A 35 2.81 2.43 -11.79
CA TYR A 35 3.13 2.81 -10.41
C TYR A 35 4.62 2.64 -10.11
N GLU A 36 5.20 1.49 -10.48
CA GLU A 36 6.63 1.22 -10.24
C GLU A 36 7.57 2.09 -11.09
N LEU A 37 7.10 2.59 -12.23
CA LEU A 37 7.83 3.54 -13.08
C LEU A 37 7.60 5.01 -12.69
N GLY A 38 6.75 5.29 -11.70
CA GLY A 38 6.41 6.66 -11.31
C GLY A 38 5.58 7.43 -12.34
N VAL A 39 5.00 6.74 -13.34
CA VAL A 39 4.13 7.34 -14.36
C VAL A 39 2.75 7.71 -13.77
N GLY A 40 2.38 7.10 -12.64
CA GLY A 40 1.22 7.47 -11.86
C GLY A 40 1.34 6.95 -10.44
N GLU A 41 0.43 7.38 -9.57
CA GLU A 41 0.43 7.02 -8.15
C GLU A 41 -0.78 6.15 -7.79
N PRO A 42 -0.61 5.15 -6.91
CA PRO A 42 -1.75 4.43 -6.36
C PRO A 42 -2.61 5.36 -5.50
N LYS A 43 -3.93 5.24 -5.62
CA LYS A 43 -4.83 5.91 -4.68
C LYS A 43 -4.52 5.43 -3.25
N MET A 44 -4.76 6.27 -2.24
CA MET A 44 -4.45 5.94 -0.84
C MET A 44 -4.97 4.57 -0.39
N GLY A 45 -6.20 4.20 -0.77
CA GLY A 45 -6.75 2.88 -0.46
C GLY A 45 -6.00 1.71 -1.12
N GLN A 46 -5.49 1.89 -2.34
CA GLN A 46 -4.65 0.89 -3.02
C GLN A 46 -3.26 0.84 -2.38
N LEU A 47 -2.69 1.98 -2.00
CA LEU A 47 -1.41 2.04 -1.29
C LEU A 47 -1.49 1.28 0.04
N LEU A 48 -2.53 1.50 0.85
CA LEU A 48 -2.73 0.75 2.10
C LEU A 48 -2.84 -0.76 1.87
N LYS A 49 -3.60 -1.19 0.85
CA LYS A 49 -3.66 -2.60 0.47
C LYS A 49 -2.30 -3.14 0.03
N TRP A 50 -1.53 -2.37 -0.73
CA TRP A 50 -0.18 -2.72 -1.15
C TRP A 50 0.74 -2.97 0.05
N LEU A 51 0.71 -2.07 1.03
CA LEU A 51 1.49 -2.20 2.28
C LEU A 51 1.13 -3.48 3.03
N VAL A 52 -0.17 -3.77 3.19
CA VAL A 52 -0.65 -5.01 3.82
C VAL A 52 -0.21 -6.25 3.06
N ILE A 53 -0.33 -6.25 1.72
CA ILE A 53 0.10 -7.36 0.86
C ILE A 53 1.61 -7.62 1.00
N CYS A 54 2.39 -6.54 1.13
CA CYS A 54 3.84 -6.61 1.31
C CYS A 54 4.27 -6.84 2.78
N ARG A 55 3.32 -7.11 3.68
CA ARG A 55 3.57 -7.36 5.12
C ARG A 55 4.28 -6.20 5.83
N VAL A 56 4.05 -4.96 5.39
CA VAL A 56 4.47 -3.78 6.13
C VAL A 56 3.62 -3.67 7.40
N ASP A 57 4.27 -3.46 8.55
CA ASP A 57 3.55 -3.31 9.82
C ASP A 57 2.82 -1.96 9.87
N ILE A 58 1.51 -1.99 9.64
CA ILE A 58 0.62 -0.83 9.71
C ILE A 58 -0.04 -0.65 11.08
N LYS A 59 0.21 -1.55 12.05
CA LYS A 59 -0.42 -1.49 13.38
C LYS A 59 -0.17 -0.19 14.12
N PRO A 60 1.05 0.41 14.08
CA PRO A 60 1.29 1.68 14.76
C PRO A 60 0.37 2.80 14.26
N LEU A 61 0.12 2.84 12.95
CA LEU A 61 -0.76 3.83 12.33
C LEU A 61 -2.22 3.59 12.72
N THR A 62 -2.71 2.35 12.64
CA THR A 62 -4.08 2.03 13.04
C THR A 62 -4.33 2.31 14.52
N ASN A 63 -3.34 2.07 15.38
CA ASN A 63 -3.43 2.37 16.80
C ASN A 63 -3.53 3.88 17.05
N GLN A 64 -2.80 4.70 16.29
CA GLN A 64 -2.91 6.16 16.37
C GLN A 64 -4.30 6.64 15.96
N ILE A 65 -4.86 6.08 14.89
CA ILE A 65 -6.22 6.40 14.42
C ILE A 65 -7.27 6.03 15.47
N THR A 66 -7.18 4.84 16.05
CA THR A 66 -8.10 4.39 17.12
C THR A 66 -8.06 5.34 18.32
N LYS A 67 -6.85 5.71 18.79
CA LYS A 67 -6.69 6.66 19.90
C LYS A 67 -7.29 8.03 19.62
N ILE A 68 -7.25 8.51 18.38
CA ILE A 68 -7.87 9.78 17.99
C ILE A 68 -9.39 9.69 18.13
N ARG A 69 -9.99 8.59 17.65
CA ARG A 69 -11.44 8.36 17.77
C ARG A 69 -11.86 8.29 19.24
N GLU A 70 -11.14 7.51 20.05
CA GLU A 70 -11.45 7.36 21.48
C GLU A 70 -11.39 8.68 22.25
N LYS A 71 -10.51 9.61 21.86
CA LYS A 71 -10.44 10.95 22.46
C LYS A 71 -11.69 11.79 22.18
N ILE A 72 -12.28 11.65 20.99
CA ILE A 72 -13.52 12.36 20.62
C ILE A 72 -14.70 11.79 21.39
N ASP A 73 -14.74 10.47 21.61
CA ASP A 73 -15.84 9.82 22.34
C ASP A 73 -15.80 10.10 23.87
N SER A 74 -14.67 10.61 24.38
CA SER A 74 -14.47 10.94 25.79
C SER A 74 -14.65 12.43 26.14
N GLU A 75 -14.97 13.28 25.15
CA GLU A 75 -15.31 14.71 25.28
C GLU A 75 -16.81 14.93 25.10
#